data_AF-A0A6G7BAL2-F1
#
_entry.id   AF-A0A6G7BAL2-F1
#
_cell.length_a   1.000
_cell.length_b   1.000
_cell.length_c   1.000
_cell.angle_alpha   90.00
_cell.angle_beta   90.00
_cell.angle_gamma   90.00
#
_symmetry.space_group_name_H-M   'P 1'
#
loop_
_entity.id
_entity.type
_entity.pdbx_description
1 polymer ?
#
loop_
_entity_poly.entity_id
_entity_poly.type
_entity_poly.pdbx_seq_one_letter_code
_entity_poly.pdbx_strand_id
1 'polypeptide(L)'
;MSKLLKPTTSYERALMQTCIFHSEVFEEHQKHCEYGCDLCAPIRKELEMAQSKRNTSIANVPYDECLELRAEIQREDKIRNFYPSVDDIRLANGAISREVYLVLQVMDFSDSEIRKYFHINHHEWQNFKKREFPNWLEDRDDILSEEAQEAYLNWRAKHNVASSKSSKHHWM
;
A
#
# COMPACT_ATOMS: atom_id res chain seq x y z
N MET A 1 2.55 -27.74 7.19
CA MET A 1 3.41 -26.75 6.51
C MET A 1 2.80 -25.36 6.73
N SER A 2 3.21 -24.70 7.80
CA SER A 2 2.68 -23.36 8.15
C SER A 2 3.31 -22.32 7.23
N LYS A 3 2.45 -21.56 6.52
CA LYS A 3 2.87 -20.47 5.63
C LYS A 3 3.54 -19.38 6.47
N LEU A 4 4.80 -19.12 6.17
CA LEU A 4 5.62 -18.06 6.76
C LEU A 4 4.94 -16.70 6.56
N LEU A 5 4.41 -16.12 7.64
CA LEU A 5 4.04 -14.70 7.67
C LEU A 5 5.34 -13.90 7.65
N LYS A 6 5.57 -13.11 6.60
CA LYS A 6 6.73 -12.21 6.55
C LYS A 6 6.52 -11.07 7.55
N PRO A 7 7.54 -10.70 8.33
CA PRO A 7 7.43 -9.70 9.40
C PRO A 7 7.12 -8.31 8.83
N THR A 8 6.20 -7.60 9.49
CA THR A 8 5.57 -6.35 9.01
C THR A 8 6.08 -5.10 9.72
N THR A 9 6.97 -5.23 10.72
CA THR A 9 7.48 -4.09 11.49
C THR A 9 9.01 -4.01 11.51
N SER A 10 9.57 -2.80 11.69
CA SER A 10 11.03 -2.61 11.84
C SER A 10 11.56 -3.24 13.14
N TYR A 11 10.67 -3.48 14.11
CA TYR A 11 10.95 -4.11 15.39
C TYR A 11 11.20 -5.62 15.27
N GLU A 12 10.38 -6.34 14.48
CA GLU A 12 10.62 -7.76 14.16
C GLU A 12 11.94 -7.97 13.39
N ARG A 13 12.32 -7.01 12.55
CA ARG A 13 13.64 -6.99 11.88
C ARG A 13 14.79 -6.76 12.87
N ALA A 14 14.61 -5.90 13.87
CA ALA A 14 15.60 -5.63 14.91
C ALA A 14 15.78 -6.82 15.88
N LEU A 15 14.70 -7.55 16.17
CA LEU A 15 14.72 -8.79 16.97
C LEU A 15 15.40 -9.96 16.23
N MET A 16 15.19 -10.08 14.92
CA MET A 16 15.89 -11.07 14.09
C MET A 16 17.39 -10.76 13.93
N GLN A 17 17.78 -9.48 13.97
CA GLN A 17 19.17 -9.05 13.86
C GLN A 17 19.95 -9.10 15.18
N THR A 18 19.27 -9.26 16.31
CA THR A 18 19.94 -9.45 17.59
C THR A 18 20.09 -10.94 17.82
N CYS A 19 21.32 -11.44 17.64
CA CYS A 19 21.74 -12.75 18.15
C CYS A 19 21.65 -12.72 19.69
N ILE A 20 20.45 -12.81 20.27
CA ILE A 20 20.22 -12.63 21.71
C ILE A 20 20.84 -13.80 22.51
N PHE A 21 21.06 -14.97 21.89
CA PHE A 21 21.55 -16.18 22.55
C PHE A 21 22.82 -16.77 21.94
N HIS A 22 23.82 -15.94 21.61
CA HIS A 22 25.18 -16.35 21.18
C HIS A 22 25.31 -17.33 19.98
N SER A 23 24.25 -18.00 19.51
CA SER A 23 24.25 -19.03 18.46
C SER A 23 22.88 -19.38 17.86
N GLU A 24 21.73 -18.97 18.43
CA GLU A 24 20.38 -19.35 17.93
C GLU A 24 19.41 -18.16 17.84
N VAL A 25 18.43 -18.25 16.93
CA VAL A 25 17.34 -17.26 16.78
C VAL A 25 16.20 -17.54 17.77
N PHE A 26 15.39 -16.53 18.12
CA PHE A 26 14.30 -16.63 19.11
C PHE A 26 13.33 -17.80 18.86
N GLU A 27 13.00 -18.10 17.60
CA GLU A 27 12.10 -19.20 17.22
C GLU A 27 12.69 -20.59 17.51
N GLU A 28 14.02 -20.74 17.45
CA GLU A 28 14.72 -21.99 17.78
C GLU A 28 14.85 -22.15 19.29
N HIS A 29 15.14 -21.04 19.98
CA HIS A 29 15.18 -20.99 21.43
C HIS A 29 13.82 -21.32 22.05
N GLN A 30 12.74 -20.76 21.51
CA GLN A 30 11.37 -20.93 22.04
C GLN A 30 10.95 -22.41 22.10
N LYS A 31 11.42 -23.26 21.18
CA LYS A 31 11.10 -24.70 21.15
C LYS A 31 11.64 -25.47 22.34
N HIS A 32 12.71 -24.98 22.96
CA HIS A 32 13.41 -25.66 24.07
C HIS A 32 13.33 -24.87 25.39
N CYS A 33 12.66 -23.71 25.38
CA CYS A 33 12.51 -22.82 26.53
C CYS A 33 11.25 -23.18 27.34
N GLU A 34 11.23 -24.39 27.93
CA GLU A 34 10.05 -24.96 28.60
C GLU A 34 9.50 -24.13 29.76
N TYR A 35 10.38 -23.55 30.58
CA TYR A 35 10.02 -22.73 31.75
C TYR A 35 10.05 -21.23 31.45
N GLY A 36 10.64 -20.89 30.30
CA GLY A 36 10.79 -19.53 29.84
C GLY A 36 11.79 -18.72 30.65
N CYS A 37 12.90 -18.38 30.03
CA CYS A 37 13.98 -17.64 30.66
C CYS A 37 13.64 -16.14 30.83
N ASP A 38 14.45 -15.45 31.63
CA ASP A 38 14.36 -14.00 31.87
C ASP A 38 14.49 -13.18 30.58
N LEU A 39 15.26 -13.69 29.61
CA LEU A 39 15.42 -13.07 28.28
C LEU A 39 14.15 -13.22 27.41
N CYS A 40 13.38 -14.29 27.60
CA CYS A 40 12.09 -14.47 26.93
C CYS A 40 10.91 -13.81 27.65
N ALA A 41 11.06 -13.41 28.92
CA ALA A 41 10.00 -12.78 29.70
C ALA A 41 9.43 -11.50 29.05
N PRO A 42 10.24 -10.51 28.60
CA PRO A 42 9.71 -9.32 27.94
C PRO A 42 9.01 -9.63 26.62
N ILE A 43 9.57 -10.55 25.82
CA ILE A 43 9.00 -10.94 24.52
C ILE A 43 7.66 -11.66 24.70
N ARG A 44 7.55 -12.57 25.68
CA ARG A 44 6.28 -13.26 25.99
C ARG A 44 5.19 -12.29 26.44
N LYS A 45 5.53 -11.33 27.30
CA LYS A 45 4.58 -10.30 27.76
C LYS A 45 4.07 -9.46 26.59
N GLU A 46 4.92 -9.11 25.63
CA GLU A 46 4.50 -8.39 24.43
C GLU A 46 3.63 -9.24 23.49
N LEU A 47 3.95 -10.54 23.32
CA LEU A 47 3.13 -11.47 22.55
C LEU A 47 1.74 -11.66 23.17
N GLU A 48 1.65 -11.78 24.49
CA GLU A 48 0.39 -11.82 25.24
C GLU A 48 -0.40 -10.52 25.10
N MET A 49 0.26 -9.36 25.15
CA MET A 49 -0.36 -8.06 24.89
C MET A 49 -0.84 -7.92 23.44
N ALA A 50 -0.10 -8.45 22.47
CA ALA A 50 -0.49 -8.44 21.06
C ALA A 50 -1.68 -9.38 20.80
N GLN A 51 -1.68 -10.58 21.37
CA GLN A 51 -2.79 -11.53 21.27
C GLN A 51 -4.05 -11.02 21.97
N SER A 52 -3.92 -10.46 23.18
CA SER A 52 -5.06 -9.87 23.88
C SER A 52 -5.68 -8.71 23.11
N LYS A 53 -4.87 -7.86 22.45
CA LYS A 53 -5.38 -6.84 21.52
C LYS A 53 -6.10 -7.43 20.33
N ARG A 54 -5.57 -8.49 19.70
CA ARG A 54 -6.26 -9.18 18.59
C ARG A 54 -7.60 -9.80 19.00
N ASN A 55 -7.71 -10.27 20.24
CA ASN A 55 -8.95 -10.83 20.79
C ASN A 55 -9.98 -9.76 21.22
N THR A 56 -9.67 -8.47 21.06
CA THR A 56 -10.65 -7.40 21.33
C THR A 56 -11.42 -7.05 20.06
N SER A 57 -12.71 -6.74 20.20
CA SER A 57 -13.50 -6.13 19.14
C SER A 57 -13.57 -4.62 19.36
N ILE A 58 -13.36 -3.83 18.33
CA ILE A 58 -13.60 -2.38 18.34
C ILE A 58 -14.94 -2.15 17.65
N ALA A 59 -15.91 -1.56 18.34
CA ALA A 59 -17.25 -1.32 17.79
C ALA A 59 -17.91 -2.58 17.16
N ASN A 60 -17.78 -3.74 17.83
CA ASN A 60 -18.25 -5.06 17.36
C ASN A 60 -17.54 -5.61 16.10
N VAL A 61 -16.47 -4.98 15.64
CA VAL A 61 -15.61 -5.48 14.55
C VAL A 61 -14.34 -6.10 15.15
N PRO A 62 -13.96 -7.33 14.76
CA PRO A 62 -12.69 -7.94 15.17
C PRO A 62 -11.50 -7.02 14.92
N TYR A 63 -10.53 -6.97 15.85
CA TYR A 63 -9.38 -6.08 15.71
C TYR A 63 -8.58 -6.30 14.42
N ASP A 64 -8.44 -7.54 13.96
CA ASP A 64 -7.75 -7.85 12.71
C ASP A 64 -8.48 -7.25 11.49
N GLU A 65 -9.83 -7.30 11.47
CA GLU A 65 -10.64 -6.66 10.43
C GLU A 65 -10.51 -5.12 10.49
N CYS A 66 -10.44 -4.53 11.69
CA CYS A 66 -10.14 -3.10 11.85
C CYS A 66 -8.75 -2.71 11.31
N LEU A 67 -7.74 -3.57 11.44
CA LEU A 67 -6.42 -3.33 10.87
C LEU A 67 -6.45 -3.39 9.34
N GLU A 68 -7.17 -4.35 8.77
CA GLU A 68 -7.36 -4.46 7.32
C GLU A 68 -8.08 -3.23 6.76
N LEU A 69 -9.18 -2.80 7.40
CA LEU A 69 -9.93 -1.59 7.02
C LEU A 69 -9.05 -0.34 7.11
N ARG A 70 -8.25 -0.19 8.17
CA ARG A 70 -7.32 0.94 8.30
C ARG A 70 -6.28 0.94 7.18
N ALA A 71 -5.73 -0.23 6.83
CA ALA A 71 -4.78 -0.35 5.74
C ALA A 71 -5.43 -0.09 4.38
N GLU A 72 -6.72 -0.41 4.18
CA GLU A 72 -7.49 -0.02 3.00
C GLU A 72 -7.69 1.49 2.91
N ILE A 73 -8.18 2.13 3.99
CA ILE A 73 -8.36 3.60 4.04
C ILE A 73 -7.06 4.33 3.74
N GLN A 74 -5.95 3.92 4.37
CA GLN A 74 -4.64 4.53 4.14
C GLN A 74 -4.15 4.36 2.70
N ARG A 75 -4.55 3.30 2.00
CA ARG A 75 -4.22 3.11 0.58
C ARG A 75 -5.07 4.01 -0.31
N GLU A 76 -6.37 4.11 -0.05
CA GLU A 76 -7.27 5.01 -0.77
C GLU A 76 -6.83 6.47 -0.62
N ASP A 77 -6.44 6.89 0.58
CA ASP A 77 -5.93 8.24 0.84
C ASP A 77 -4.66 8.55 0.03
N LYS A 78 -3.84 7.55 -0.30
CA LYS A 78 -2.65 7.77 -1.14
C LYS A 78 -3.04 8.10 -2.57
N ILE A 79 -4.00 7.39 -3.18
CA ILE A 79 -4.47 7.69 -4.54
C ILE A 79 -5.21 9.03 -4.55
N ARG A 80 -6.00 9.32 -3.51
CA ARG A 80 -6.72 10.59 -3.32
C ARG A 80 -5.82 11.83 -3.37
N ASN A 81 -4.56 11.71 -2.95
CA ASN A 81 -3.57 12.79 -3.03
C ASN A 81 -3.21 13.17 -4.47
N PHE A 82 -3.37 12.25 -5.43
CA PHE A 82 -3.13 12.50 -6.85
C PHE A 82 -4.42 12.83 -7.59
N TYR A 83 -5.49 12.09 -7.27
CA TYR A 83 -6.79 12.14 -7.94
C TYR A 83 -7.91 12.15 -6.88
N PRO A 84 -8.34 13.34 -6.41
CA PRO A 84 -9.29 13.47 -5.30
C PRO A 84 -10.68 12.89 -5.56
N SER A 85 -11.09 12.77 -6.82
CA SER A 85 -12.39 12.25 -7.24
C SER A 85 -12.27 10.86 -7.88
N VAL A 86 -13.26 10.02 -7.63
CA VAL A 86 -13.39 8.71 -8.30
C VAL A 86 -13.68 8.83 -9.81
N ASP A 87 -14.10 10.01 -10.25
CA ASP A 87 -14.35 10.30 -11.67
C ASP A 87 -13.11 10.85 -12.39
N ASP A 88 -12.01 11.16 -11.68
CA ASP A 88 -10.81 11.76 -12.30
C ASP A 88 -10.13 10.83 -13.29
N ILE A 89 -10.32 9.51 -13.16
CA ILE A 89 -9.84 8.53 -14.14
C ILE A 89 -10.67 8.53 -15.43
N ARG A 90 -11.85 9.15 -15.44
CA ARG A 90 -12.78 9.12 -16.56
C ARG A 90 -12.51 10.27 -17.52
N LEU A 91 -12.36 9.94 -18.79
CA LEU A 91 -12.39 10.89 -19.88
C LEU A 91 -13.82 11.41 -20.10
N ALA A 92 -13.97 12.52 -20.84
CA ALA A 92 -15.28 13.12 -21.12
C ALA A 92 -16.27 12.17 -21.82
N ASN A 93 -15.78 11.12 -22.50
CA ASN A 93 -16.58 10.09 -23.15
C ASN A 93 -16.89 8.89 -22.22
N GLY A 94 -16.53 8.95 -20.94
CA GLY A 94 -16.70 7.88 -19.96
C GLY A 94 -15.61 6.79 -19.99
N ALA A 95 -14.71 6.81 -20.98
CA ALA A 95 -13.62 5.84 -21.05
C ALA A 95 -12.58 6.08 -19.95
N ILE A 96 -11.90 5.00 -19.54
CA ILE A 96 -10.78 5.05 -18.59
C ILE A 96 -9.59 5.74 -19.26
N SER A 97 -9.00 6.72 -18.58
CA SER A 97 -7.84 7.49 -19.04
C SER A 97 -6.55 6.68 -18.92
N ARG A 98 -5.87 6.49 -20.06
CA ARG A 98 -4.54 5.88 -20.13
C ARG A 98 -3.51 6.67 -19.33
N GLU A 99 -3.55 8.02 -19.42
CA GLU A 99 -2.62 8.92 -18.72
C GLU A 99 -2.72 8.73 -17.20
N VAL A 100 -3.94 8.73 -16.64
CA VAL A 100 -4.17 8.56 -15.20
C VAL A 100 -3.69 7.19 -14.72
N TYR A 101 -3.97 6.14 -15.49
CA TYR A 101 -3.47 4.79 -15.17
C TYR A 101 -1.93 4.75 -15.13
N LEU A 102 -1.25 5.35 -16.12
CA LEU A 102 0.21 5.35 -16.20
C LEU A 102 0.84 6.12 -15.04
N VAL A 103 0.29 7.29 -14.68
CA VAL A 103 0.74 8.06 -13.51
C VAL A 103 0.69 7.21 -12.25
N LEU A 104 -0.41 6.48 -12.04
CA LEU A 104 -0.58 5.64 -10.86
C LEU A 104 0.34 4.41 -10.86
N GLN A 105 0.64 3.83 -12.03
CA GLN A 105 1.60 2.73 -12.13
C GLN A 105 3.03 3.17 -11.80
N VAL A 106 3.45 4.37 -12.19
CA VAL A 106 4.78 4.92 -11.82
C VAL A 106 4.89 5.17 -10.32
N MET A 107 3.78 5.51 -9.67
CA MET A 107 3.70 5.63 -8.22
C MET A 107 3.56 4.28 -7.49
N ASP A 108 3.74 3.16 -8.21
CA ASP A 108 3.73 1.78 -7.70
C ASP A 108 2.38 1.34 -7.12
N PHE A 109 1.28 1.91 -7.60
CA PHE A 109 -0.06 1.42 -7.28
C PHE A 109 -0.42 0.20 -8.13
N SER A 110 -0.91 -0.85 -7.48
CA SER A 110 -1.35 -2.07 -8.17
C SER A 110 -2.68 -1.86 -8.90
N ASP A 111 -2.93 -2.66 -9.95
CA ASP A 111 -4.21 -2.69 -10.66
C ASP A 111 -5.42 -2.87 -9.72
N SER A 112 -5.27 -3.69 -8.67
CA SER A 112 -6.36 -3.90 -7.72
C SER A 112 -6.65 -2.67 -6.88
N GLU A 113 -5.62 -1.91 -6.48
CA GLU A 113 -5.79 -0.67 -5.71
C GLU A 113 -6.45 0.40 -6.56
N ILE A 114 -5.96 0.60 -7.78
CA ILE A 114 -6.51 1.57 -8.74
C ILE A 114 -7.98 1.23 -9.03
N ARG A 115 -8.27 -0.04 -9.36
CA ARG A 115 -9.63 -0.48 -9.71
C ARG A 115 -10.61 -0.33 -8.55
N LYS A 116 -10.20 -0.66 -7.32
CA LYS A 116 -11.05 -0.51 -6.12
C LYS A 116 -11.38 0.95 -5.86
N TYR A 117 -10.37 1.83 -5.87
CA TYR A 117 -10.53 3.25 -5.59
C TYR A 117 -11.48 3.93 -6.57
N PHE A 118 -11.31 3.72 -7.88
CA PHE A 118 -12.17 4.31 -8.91
C PHE A 118 -13.48 3.55 -9.17
N HIS A 119 -13.79 2.54 -8.34
CA HIS A 119 -14.99 1.70 -8.46
C HIS A 119 -15.20 1.10 -9.87
N ILE A 120 -14.10 0.67 -10.51
CA ILE A 120 -14.15 0.10 -11.85
C ILE A 120 -14.48 -1.39 -11.77
N ASN A 121 -15.48 -1.83 -12.53
CA ASN A 121 -15.83 -3.24 -12.58
C ASN A 121 -14.76 -4.06 -13.33
N HIS A 122 -14.67 -5.36 -13.04
CA HIS A 122 -13.58 -6.19 -13.58
C HIS A 122 -13.61 -6.31 -15.11
N HIS A 123 -14.80 -6.41 -15.70
CA HIS A 123 -14.96 -6.55 -17.15
C HIS A 123 -14.48 -5.30 -17.89
N GLU A 124 -14.88 -4.12 -17.41
CA GLU A 124 -14.44 -2.83 -17.94
C GLU A 124 -12.92 -2.67 -17.83
N TRP A 125 -12.34 -3.04 -16.69
CA TRP A 125 -10.89 -3.00 -16.49
C TRP A 125 -10.13 -3.88 -17.50
N GLN A 126 -10.59 -5.11 -17.72
CA GLN A 126 -9.98 -6.03 -18.68
C GLN A 126 -10.07 -5.50 -20.11
N ASN A 127 -11.19 -4.89 -20.49
CA ASN A 127 -11.35 -4.30 -21.81
C ASN A 127 -10.44 -3.09 -22.01
N PHE A 128 -10.31 -2.23 -20.99
CA PHE A 128 -9.33 -1.14 -20.99
C PHE A 128 -7.91 -1.66 -21.17
N LYS A 129 -7.49 -2.64 -20.35
CA LYS A 129 -6.14 -3.23 -20.42
C LYS A 129 -5.85 -3.83 -21.79
N LYS A 130 -6.78 -4.60 -22.37
CA LYS A 130 -6.60 -5.18 -23.70
C LYS A 130 -6.53 -4.15 -24.83
N ARG A 131 -7.28 -3.05 -24.70
CA ARG A 131 -7.33 -2.00 -25.72
C ARG A 131 -6.09 -1.11 -25.69
N GLU A 132 -5.71 -0.65 -24.50
CA GLU A 132 -4.61 0.32 -24.33
C GLU A 132 -3.24 -0.36 -24.17
N PHE A 133 -3.21 -1.63 -23.76
CA PHE A 133 -1.99 -2.39 -23.45
C PHE A 133 -2.08 -3.84 -23.95
N PRO A 134 -2.23 -4.07 -25.27
CA PRO A 134 -2.42 -5.40 -25.83
C PRO A 134 -1.26 -6.37 -25.52
N ASN A 135 -0.03 -5.86 -25.48
CA ASN A 135 1.19 -6.63 -25.20
C ASN A 135 1.83 -6.25 -23.86
N TRP A 136 1.01 -5.96 -22.84
CA TRP A 136 1.48 -5.44 -21.55
C TRP A 136 2.66 -6.21 -20.94
N LEU A 137 2.72 -7.54 -21.09
CA LEU A 137 3.81 -8.33 -20.49
C LEU A 137 5.17 -8.12 -21.16
N GLU A 138 5.18 -7.80 -22.45
CA GLU A 138 6.39 -7.61 -23.25
C GLU A 138 6.85 -6.15 -23.17
N ASP A 139 5.91 -5.22 -23.25
CA ASP A 139 6.21 -3.79 -23.34
C ASP A 139 6.21 -3.08 -21.98
N ARG A 140 5.97 -3.80 -20.86
CA ARG A 140 5.76 -3.18 -19.55
C ARG A 140 6.88 -2.22 -19.17
N ASP A 141 8.12 -2.68 -19.27
CA ASP A 141 9.27 -1.94 -18.76
C ASP A 141 9.52 -0.68 -19.62
N ASP A 142 9.33 -0.77 -20.93
CA ASP A 142 9.45 0.37 -21.85
C ASP A 142 8.32 1.39 -21.61
N ILE A 143 7.08 0.92 -21.49
CA ILE A 143 5.92 1.78 -21.18
C ILE A 143 6.10 2.48 -19.83
N LEU A 144 6.60 1.78 -18.81
CA LEU A 144 6.81 2.36 -17.48
C LEU A 144 7.99 3.32 -17.42
N SER A 145 9.07 3.05 -18.17
CA SER A 145 10.27 3.89 -18.16
C SER A 145 10.15 5.17 -18.98
N GLU A 146 9.43 5.12 -20.10
CA GLU A 146 9.26 6.26 -21.00
C GLU A 146 7.90 6.92 -20.84
N GLU A 147 6.84 6.25 -21.28
CA GLU A 147 5.50 6.85 -21.40
C GLU A 147 4.92 7.23 -20.03
N ALA A 148 5.09 6.36 -19.05
CA ALA A 148 4.53 6.60 -17.73
C ALA A 148 5.29 7.69 -16.97
N GLN A 149 6.61 7.76 -17.16
CA GLN A 149 7.43 8.84 -16.60
C GLN A 149 7.05 10.19 -17.23
N GLU A 150 6.82 10.22 -18.55
CA GLU A 150 6.31 11.41 -19.24
C GLU A 150 4.92 11.81 -18.73
N ALA A 151 4.00 10.85 -18.58
CA ALA A 151 2.67 11.09 -18.03
C ALA A 151 2.74 11.71 -16.62
N TYR A 152 3.63 11.22 -15.76
CA TYR A 152 3.86 11.77 -14.43
C TYR A 152 4.39 13.21 -14.48
N LEU A 153 5.37 13.50 -15.36
CA LEU A 153 5.89 14.86 -15.54
C LEU A 153 4.80 15.83 -16.03
N ASN A 154 3.95 15.39 -16.96
CA ASN A 154 2.81 16.15 -17.45
C ASN A 154 1.77 16.41 -16.36
N TRP A 155 1.41 15.38 -15.59
CA TRP A 155 0.53 15.52 -14.42
C TRP A 155 1.11 16.53 -13.43
N ARG A 156 2.39 16.40 -13.10
CA ARG A 156 3.10 17.28 -12.17
C ARG A 156 3.10 18.73 -12.67
N ALA A 157 3.33 18.97 -13.96
CA ALA A 157 3.28 20.31 -14.55
C ALA A 157 1.88 20.93 -14.45
N LYS A 158 0.82 20.15 -14.74
CA LYS A 158 -0.57 20.61 -14.63
C LYS A 158 -0.96 20.97 -13.19
N HIS A 159 -0.48 20.21 -12.20
CA HIS A 159 -0.91 20.34 -10.80
C HIS A 159 0.03 21.21 -9.93
N ASN A 160 1.31 21.37 -10.26
CA ASN A 160 2.22 22.29 -9.53
C ASN A 160 2.05 23.77 -9.91
N VAL A 161 1.50 24.08 -11.08
CA VAL A 161 1.20 25.47 -11.47
C VAL A 161 0.04 26.05 -10.65
N ALA A 162 -0.77 25.20 -10.00
CA ALA A 162 -1.83 25.65 -9.08
C ALA A 162 -1.28 26.14 -7.72
N SER A 163 -0.13 25.61 -7.25
CA SER A 163 0.44 25.99 -5.96
C SER A 163 1.11 27.38 -5.95
N SER A 164 1.44 27.94 -7.12
CA SER A 164 2.17 29.23 -7.22
C SER A 164 1.27 30.45 -7.46
N LYS A 165 -0.05 30.28 -7.58
CA LYS A 165 -1.01 31.38 -7.83
C LYS A 165 -1.77 31.89 -6.60
N SER A 166 -1.51 31.38 -5.40
CA SER A 166 -2.13 31.88 -4.15
C SER A 166 -1.15 32.69 -3.28
N SER A 167 -0.63 33.79 -3.81
CA SER A 167 0.01 34.86 -3.01
C SER A 167 0.04 36.18 -3.77
N LYS A 168 -1.14 36.67 -4.16
CA LYS A 168 -1.36 38.08 -4.50
C LYS A 168 -2.74 38.52 -4.00
N HIS A 169 -2.93 38.51 -2.69
CA HIS A 169 -3.81 39.51 -2.09
C HIS A 169 -2.93 40.62 -1.54
N HIS A 170 -2.74 41.60 -2.43
CA HIS A 170 -2.23 42.93 -2.13
C HIS A 170 -3.31 43.63 -1.31
N TRP A 171 -3.07 43.84 -0.02
CA TRP A 171 -3.87 44.73 0.79
C TRP A 171 -3.44 46.16 0.46
N MET A 172 -4.33 46.89 -0.21
CA MET A 172 -4.38 48.35 -0.14
C MET A 172 -5.27 48.76 1.02
#